data_AF-A0A2Z3UH53-F1
#
_entry.id   AF-A0A2Z3UH53-F1
#
_cell.length_a   1.000
_cell.length_b   1.000
_cell.length_c   1.000
_cell.angle_alpha   90.00
_cell.angle_beta   90.00
_cell.angle_gamma   90.00
#
_symmetry.space_group_name_H-M   'P 1'
#
loop_
_entity.id
_entity.type
_entity.pdbx_description
1 polymer ?
#
loop_
_entity_poly.entity_id
_entity_poly.type
_entity_poly.pdbx_seq_one_letter_code
_entity_poly.pdbx_strand_id
1 'polypeptide(L)'
;MDQGMRSNGYQNRFNARVADGYRPTSVSASGSGNAAVFAAIFEKVPGKFTARHNLNADQFAAANAANARRGYMLTALNAYGTVNDPRYIAVWTQAPGTWTVTTALSPQEHHQEFLTRTSNGEKPSLITVGPGNTYTAVWVKDDGSMWREFTDMSSAGYQNRFNTLKDRGFLPVKLDVEEGRYGAIWARS
;
A
#
# COMPACT_ATOMS: atom_id res chain seq x y z
N MET A 1 -8.57 0.67 -15.44
CA MET A 1 -7.49 -0.17 -14.86
C MET A 1 -6.58 -0.59 -15.99
N ASP A 2 -5.27 -0.41 -15.82
CA ASP A 2 -4.22 -0.90 -16.74
C ASP A 2 -3.46 -2.02 -15.99
N GLN A 3 -3.26 -3.19 -16.60
CA GLN A 3 -2.65 -4.37 -15.94
C GLN A 3 -1.83 -5.22 -16.92
N GLY A 4 -1.05 -6.18 -16.40
CA GLY A 4 -0.25 -7.10 -17.22
C GLY A 4 1.01 -6.45 -17.81
N MET A 5 1.43 -5.30 -17.28
CA MET A 5 2.51 -4.50 -17.86
C MET A 5 3.86 -4.93 -17.28
N ARG A 6 4.87 -5.14 -18.13
CA ARG A 6 6.27 -5.18 -17.67
C ARG A 6 6.77 -3.78 -17.35
N SER A 7 7.90 -3.67 -16.64
CA SER A 7 8.50 -2.40 -16.19
C SER A 7 8.48 -1.27 -17.25
N ASN A 8 9.01 -1.51 -18.46
CA ASN A 8 8.99 -0.50 -19.53
C ASN A 8 7.57 -0.16 -20.02
N GLY A 9 6.68 -1.17 -20.09
CA GLY A 9 5.28 -0.97 -20.46
C GLY A 9 4.53 -0.13 -19.42
N TYR A 10 4.78 -0.38 -18.14
CA TYR A 10 4.26 0.42 -17.04
C TYR A 10 4.75 1.87 -17.14
N GLN A 11 6.05 2.07 -17.35
CA GLN A 11 6.62 3.41 -17.48
C GLN A 11 6.04 4.19 -18.67
N ASN A 12 5.86 3.54 -19.83
CA ASN A 12 5.24 4.17 -21.00
C ASN A 12 3.77 4.54 -20.74
N ARG A 13 3.00 3.63 -20.13
CA ARG A 13 1.60 3.90 -19.76
C ARG A 13 1.50 5.03 -18.74
N PHE A 14 2.35 5.02 -17.71
CA PHE A 14 2.44 6.08 -16.72
C PHE A 14 2.70 7.43 -17.39
N ASN A 15 3.72 7.54 -18.24
CA ASN A 15 4.05 8.80 -18.92
C ASN A 15 2.87 9.33 -19.76
N ALA A 16 2.20 8.45 -20.52
CA ALA A 16 1.03 8.84 -21.30
C ALA A 16 -0.13 9.35 -20.42
N ARG A 17 -0.46 8.62 -19.33
CA ARG A 17 -1.54 9.00 -18.41
C ARG A 17 -1.24 10.33 -17.70
N VAL A 18 0.01 10.55 -17.30
CA VAL A 18 0.43 11.81 -16.67
C VAL A 18 0.35 12.98 -17.65
N ALA A 19 0.72 12.79 -18.91
CA ALA A 19 0.55 13.80 -19.96
C ALA A 19 -0.93 14.18 -20.16
N ASP A 20 -1.85 13.22 -20.01
CA ASP A 20 -3.30 13.45 -20.07
C ASP A 20 -3.90 14.05 -18.78
N GLY A 21 -3.07 14.32 -17.77
CA GLY A 21 -3.46 14.91 -16.48
C GLY A 21 -4.04 13.90 -15.47
N TYR A 22 -3.80 12.60 -15.67
CA TYR A 22 -4.14 11.56 -14.69
C TYR A 22 -2.96 11.29 -13.76
N ARG A 23 -3.25 10.71 -12.58
CA ARG A 23 -2.21 10.14 -11.69
C ARG A 23 -2.61 8.74 -11.23
N PRO A 24 -1.65 7.86 -10.91
CA PRO A 24 -1.98 6.58 -10.30
C PRO A 24 -2.51 6.79 -8.88
N THR A 25 -3.62 6.15 -8.56
CA THR A 25 -4.25 6.18 -7.22
C THR A 25 -4.26 4.80 -6.56
N SER A 26 -4.06 3.76 -7.36
CA SER A 26 -3.76 2.40 -6.90
C SER A 26 -2.65 1.83 -7.79
N VAL A 27 -1.73 1.10 -7.17
CA VAL A 27 -0.61 0.43 -7.83
C VAL A 27 -0.45 -0.96 -7.21
N SER A 28 -0.13 -1.94 -8.04
CA SER A 28 0.27 -3.27 -7.59
C SER A 28 1.34 -3.84 -8.52
N ALA A 29 2.16 -4.72 -7.96
CA ALA A 29 3.17 -5.46 -8.70
C ALA A 29 3.28 -6.87 -8.11
N SER A 30 3.67 -7.84 -8.92
CA SER A 30 3.96 -9.19 -8.46
C SER A 30 5.04 -9.83 -9.34
N GLY A 31 5.74 -10.84 -8.80
CA GLY A 31 6.88 -11.49 -9.42
C GLY A 31 8.24 -10.88 -9.01
N SER A 32 9.33 -11.51 -9.43
CA SER A 32 10.70 -11.06 -9.13
C SER A 32 11.02 -9.73 -9.82
N GLY A 33 11.94 -8.92 -9.26
CA GLY A 33 12.20 -7.56 -9.74
C GLY A 33 12.39 -7.41 -11.27
N ASN A 34 13.06 -8.37 -11.91
CA ASN A 34 13.28 -8.40 -13.37
C ASN A 34 12.11 -8.95 -14.20
N ALA A 35 11.22 -9.74 -13.60
CA ALA A 35 10.05 -10.36 -14.24
C ALA A 35 8.73 -9.77 -13.72
N ALA A 36 8.80 -8.67 -12.97
CA ALA A 36 7.64 -8.08 -12.32
C ALA A 36 6.58 -7.63 -13.32
N VAL A 37 5.33 -7.94 -12.99
CA VAL A 37 4.15 -7.52 -13.72
C VAL A 37 3.40 -6.49 -12.88
N PHE A 38 3.09 -5.35 -13.49
CA PHE A 38 2.50 -4.20 -12.83
C PHE A 38 1.04 -4.00 -13.26
N ALA A 39 0.25 -3.47 -12.34
CA ALA A 39 -1.07 -2.92 -12.59
C ALA A 39 -1.23 -1.57 -11.87
N ALA A 40 -2.10 -0.72 -12.42
CA ALA A 40 -2.46 0.55 -11.81
C ALA A 40 -3.87 1.01 -12.20
N ILE A 41 -4.48 1.78 -11.30
CA ILE A 41 -5.66 2.59 -11.58
C ILE A 41 -5.18 4.04 -11.67
N PHE A 42 -5.52 4.69 -12.79
CA PHE A 42 -5.22 6.09 -13.04
C PHE A 42 -6.51 6.90 -12.98
N GLU A 43 -6.50 7.98 -12.20
CA GLU A 43 -7.67 8.85 -12.02
C GLU A 43 -7.28 10.31 -12.27
N LYS A 44 -8.25 11.09 -12.76
CA LYS A 44 -8.11 12.53 -12.97
C LYS A 44 -8.59 13.26 -11.73
N VAL A 45 -7.70 13.36 -10.76
CA VAL A 45 -7.95 13.99 -9.45
C VAL A 45 -6.93 15.10 -9.19
N PRO A 46 -7.29 16.16 -8.45
CA PRO A 46 -6.39 17.29 -8.22
C PRO A 46 -5.22 16.94 -7.30
N GLY A 47 -4.21 17.80 -7.30
CA GLY A 47 -3.08 17.76 -6.37
C GLY A 47 -1.81 17.15 -6.96
N LYS A 48 -0.67 17.67 -6.50
CA LYS A 48 0.66 17.24 -6.94
C LYS A 48 0.97 15.85 -6.40
N PHE A 49 1.75 15.10 -7.15
CA PHE A 49 2.18 13.77 -6.75
C PHE A 49 3.60 13.47 -7.27
N THR A 50 4.24 12.48 -6.66
CA THR A 50 5.43 11.82 -7.18
C THR A 50 5.17 10.31 -7.16
N ALA A 51 5.74 9.58 -8.12
CA ALA A 51 5.59 8.12 -8.17
C ALA A 51 6.88 7.49 -8.65
N ARG A 52 7.21 6.32 -8.08
CA ARG A 52 8.39 5.53 -8.44
C ARG A 52 8.05 4.04 -8.31
N HIS A 53 8.68 3.23 -9.14
CA HIS A 53 8.60 1.77 -9.09
C HIS A 53 10.02 1.19 -9.10
N ASN A 54 10.14 -0.10 -8.81
CA ASN A 54 11.40 -0.82 -8.76
C ASN A 54 12.42 -0.27 -7.74
N LEU A 55 11.93 0.32 -6.65
CA LEU A 55 12.77 0.77 -5.55
C LEU A 55 13.17 -0.42 -4.69
N ASN A 56 14.46 -0.58 -4.37
CA ASN A 56 14.85 -1.43 -3.23
C ASN A 56 14.51 -0.72 -1.89
N ALA A 57 14.77 -1.40 -0.77
CA ALA A 57 14.46 -0.87 0.57
C ALA A 57 15.11 0.50 0.85
N ASP A 58 16.41 0.66 0.56
CA ASP A 58 17.14 1.92 0.80
C ASP A 58 16.62 3.06 -0.07
N GLN A 59 16.36 2.78 -1.35
CA GLN A 59 15.81 3.74 -2.30
C GLN A 59 14.38 4.15 -1.89
N PHE A 60 13.58 3.19 -1.41
CA PHE A 60 12.24 3.48 -0.88
C PHE A 60 12.33 4.38 0.35
N ALA A 61 13.18 4.05 1.33
CA ALA A 61 13.38 4.87 2.52
C ALA A 61 13.85 6.29 2.18
N ALA A 62 14.82 6.43 1.28
CA ALA A 62 15.32 7.72 0.82
C ALA A 62 14.25 8.55 0.09
N ALA A 63 13.50 7.92 -0.83
CA ALA A 63 12.40 8.57 -1.54
C ALA A 63 11.29 8.99 -0.57
N ASN A 64 10.97 8.16 0.41
CA ASN A 64 9.96 8.43 1.41
C ASN A 64 10.34 9.64 2.28
N ALA A 65 11.58 9.68 2.79
CA ALA A 65 12.10 10.80 3.56
C ALA A 65 12.15 12.11 2.75
N ALA A 66 12.57 12.05 1.49
CA ALA A 66 12.62 13.21 0.60
C ALA A 66 11.22 13.77 0.31
N ASN A 67 10.23 12.90 0.07
CA ASN A 67 8.85 13.31 -0.15
C ASN A 67 8.19 13.87 1.11
N ALA A 68 8.42 13.25 2.28
CA ALA A 68 7.91 13.73 3.56
C ALA A 68 8.38 15.16 3.86
N ARG A 69 9.67 15.47 3.66
CA ARG A 69 10.23 16.83 3.82
C ARG A 69 9.60 17.88 2.90
N ARG A 70 8.97 17.43 1.80
CA ARG A 70 8.30 18.29 0.82
C ARG A 70 6.79 18.38 1.04
N GLY A 71 6.28 17.80 2.13
CA GLY A 71 4.84 17.81 2.46
C GLY A 71 4.01 16.80 1.65
N TYR A 72 4.62 15.71 1.19
CA TYR A 72 3.91 14.61 0.53
C TYR A 72 3.73 13.44 1.49
N MET A 73 2.62 12.73 1.35
CA MET A 73 2.28 11.50 2.07
C MET A 73 2.25 10.31 1.10
N LEU A 74 2.69 9.13 1.58
CA LEU A 74 2.55 7.89 0.84
C LEU A 74 1.08 7.46 0.80
N THR A 75 0.48 7.44 -0.40
CA THR A 75 -0.97 7.21 -0.58
C THR A 75 -1.32 5.99 -1.42
N ALA A 76 -0.36 5.43 -2.15
CA ALA A 76 -0.47 4.10 -2.74
C ALA A 76 0.89 3.40 -2.66
N LEU A 77 0.88 2.13 -2.33
CA LEU A 77 2.07 1.33 -2.09
C LEU A 77 1.76 -0.13 -2.39
N ASN A 78 2.72 -0.84 -2.98
CA ASN A 78 2.77 -2.29 -2.93
C ASN A 78 4.24 -2.74 -2.80
N ALA A 79 4.47 -3.77 -1.99
CA ALA A 79 5.74 -4.47 -1.86
C ALA A 79 5.68 -5.77 -2.66
N TYR A 80 6.73 -6.07 -3.44
CA TYR A 80 6.80 -7.22 -4.33
C TYR A 80 8.24 -7.73 -4.43
N GLY A 81 8.51 -8.74 -5.26
CA GLY A 81 9.86 -9.22 -5.52
C GLY A 81 10.13 -10.57 -4.87
N THR A 82 11.26 -10.70 -4.21
CA THR A 82 11.61 -11.92 -3.45
C THR A 82 12.03 -11.54 -2.04
N VAL A 83 12.06 -12.51 -1.12
CA VAL A 83 12.52 -12.28 0.27
C VAL A 83 13.92 -11.62 0.31
N ASN A 84 14.82 -12.01 -0.59
CA ASN A 84 16.19 -11.49 -0.64
C ASN A 84 16.34 -10.21 -1.49
N ASP A 85 15.33 -9.85 -2.26
CA ASP A 85 15.30 -8.66 -3.10
C ASP A 85 13.88 -8.06 -3.13
N PRO A 86 13.39 -7.53 -2.00
CA PRO A 86 12.11 -6.88 -1.96
C PRO A 86 12.18 -5.55 -2.72
N ARG A 87 11.12 -5.28 -3.48
CA ARG A 87 10.94 -4.10 -4.30
C ARG A 87 9.65 -3.38 -3.93
N TYR A 88 9.63 -2.07 -4.19
CA TYR A 88 8.49 -1.22 -3.90
C TYR A 88 8.06 -0.43 -5.12
N ILE A 89 6.75 -0.33 -5.29
CA ILE A 89 6.07 0.66 -6.13
C ILE A 89 5.25 1.57 -5.24
N ALA A 90 5.44 2.88 -5.39
CA ALA A 90 4.94 3.86 -4.45
C ALA A 90 4.49 5.14 -5.14
N VAL A 91 3.41 5.72 -4.63
CA VAL A 91 2.86 7.01 -5.03
C VAL A 91 2.73 7.89 -3.79
N TRP A 92 3.39 9.04 -3.83
CA TRP A 92 3.27 10.08 -2.82
C TRP A 92 2.43 11.23 -3.36
N THR A 93 1.46 11.71 -2.59
CA THR A 93 0.64 12.87 -2.96
C THR A 93 0.77 13.97 -1.92
N GLN A 94 0.67 15.22 -2.34
CA GLN A 94 0.70 16.34 -1.40
C GLN A 94 -0.58 16.30 -0.55
N ALA A 95 -0.44 16.10 0.75
CA ALA A 95 -1.54 15.96 1.68
C ALA A 95 -1.18 16.59 3.05
N PRO A 96 -2.14 17.22 3.75
CA PRO A 96 -1.92 17.70 5.10
C PRO A 96 -1.90 16.52 6.08
N GLY A 97 -1.23 16.70 7.22
CA GLY A 97 -1.26 15.77 8.34
C GLY A 97 0.06 15.07 8.61
N THR A 98 0.15 14.51 9.81
CA THR A 98 1.29 13.72 10.26
C THR A 98 1.05 12.25 9.94
N TRP A 99 2.07 11.61 9.37
CA TRP A 99 2.05 10.20 9.05
C TRP A 99 3.43 9.59 9.27
N THR A 100 3.47 8.28 9.50
CA THR A 100 4.71 7.50 9.56
C THR A 100 4.54 6.20 8.78
N VAL A 101 5.64 5.52 8.48
CA VAL A 101 5.63 4.22 7.80
C VAL A 101 6.47 3.23 8.60
N THR A 102 5.98 2.01 8.76
CA THR A 102 6.78 0.85 9.15
C THR A 102 6.96 -0.04 7.93
N THR A 103 8.15 -0.64 7.78
CA THR A 103 8.52 -1.37 6.56
C THR A 103 8.97 -2.78 6.88
N ALA A 104 8.46 -3.73 6.10
CA ALA A 104 8.87 -5.14 6.10
C ALA A 104 8.87 -5.83 7.50
N LEU A 105 7.92 -5.49 8.37
CA LEU A 105 7.77 -6.14 9.67
C LEU A 105 7.28 -7.58 9.49
N SER A 106 7.79 -8.52 10.29
CA SER A 106 7.20 -9.86 10.40
C SER A 106 5.75 -9.80 10.93
N PRO A 107 4.95 -10.88 10.81
CA PRO A 107 3.58 -10.88 11.34
C PRO A 107 3.52 -10.55 12.84
N GLN A 108 4.48 -11.05 13.62
CA GLN A 108 4.56 -10.81 15.07
C GLN A 108 4.94 -9.37 15.39
N GLU A 109 5.95 -8.81 14.70
CA GLU A 109 6.36 -7.41 14.88
C GLU A 109 5.26 -6.44 14.45
N HIS A 110 4.60 -6.72 13.32
CA HIS A 110 3.47 -5.91 12.86
C HIS A 110 2.31 -5.95 13.84
N HIS A 111 2.01 -7.12 14.43
CA HIS A 111 0.99 -7.22 15.47
C HIS A 111 1.33 -6.39 16.72
N GLN A 112 2.58 -6.42 17.18
CA GLN A 112 3.03 -5.60 18.31
C GLN A 112 2.93 -4.10 18.00
N GLU A 113 3.44 -3.70 16.83
CA GLU A 113 3.36 -2.31 16.36
C GLU A 113 1.91 -1.85 16.25
N PHE A 114 1.01 -2.68 15.71
CA PHE A 114 -0.41 -2.39 15.63
C PHE A 114 -1.01 -2.10 17.01
N LEU A 115 -0.74 -2.93 18.02
CA LEU A 115 -1.23 -2.71 19.37
C LEU A 115 -0.69 -1.41 19.97
N THR A 116 0.61 -1.15 19.82
CA THR A 116 1.25 0.08 20.30
C THR A 116 0.65 1.32 19.64
N ARG A 117 0.58 1.35 18.31
CA ARG A 117 0.06 2.48 17.52
C ARG A 117 -1.39 2.79 17.84
N THR A 118 -2.23 1.76 17.90
CA THR A 118 -3.66 1.94 18.20
C THR A 118 -3.91 2.43 19.63
N SER A 119 -3.13 1.96 20.61
CA SER A 119 -3.18 2.51 21.98
C SER A 119 -2.74 3.97 22.06
N ASN A 120 -1.89 4.43 21.14
CA ASN A 120 -1.43 5.81 21.03
C ASN A 120 -2.36 6.68 20.15
N GLY A 121 -3.52 6.15 19.76
CA GLY A 121 -4.52 6.86 18.94
C GLY A 121 -4.04 7.11 17.52
N GLU A 122 -3.32 6.16 16.93
CA GLU A 122 -3.03 6.08 15.50
C GLU A 122 -3.78 4.91 14.86
N LYS A 123 -3.99 4.99 13.56
CA LYS A 123 -4.60 3.93 12.75
C LYS A 123 -3.83 3.69 11.46
N PRO A 124 -3.88 2.48 10.90
CA PRO A 124 -3.34 2.20 9.58
C PRO A 124 -4.22 2.88 8.50
N SER A 125 -3.58 3.50 7.52
CA SER A 125 -4.22 4.08 6.33
C SER A 125 -3.89 3.29 5.05
N LEU A 126 -2.77 2.58 5.05
CA LEU A 126 -2.31 1.65 4.02
C LEU A 126 -1.69 0.43 4.69
N ILE A 127 -1.83 -0.72 4.03
CA ILE A 127 -1.14 -1.97 4.35
C ILE A 127 -0.80 -2.68 3.04
N THR A 128 0.41 -3.25 2.95
CA THR A 128 0.82 -4.17 1.87
C THR A 128 1.50 -5.39 2.48
N VAL A 129 1.26 -6.54 1.86
CA VAL A 129 1.93 -7.81 2.15
C VAL A 129 3.10 -7.94 1.18
N GLY A 130 4.32 -8.02 1.71
CA GLY A 130 5.53 -8.21 0.93
C GLY A 130 5.99 -9.69 0.93
N PRO A 131 7.01 -10.01 0.11
CA PRO A 131 7.61 -11.33 0.08
C PRO A 131 8.01 -11.82 1.49
N GLY A 132 7.80 -13.11 1.77
CA GLY A 132 8.13 -13.68 3.08
C GLY A 132 7.13 -13.34 4.19
N ASN A 133 5.89 -13.01 3.82
CA ASN A 133 4.81 -12.61 4.74
C ASN A 133 5.17 -11.41 5.63
N THR A 134 5.77 -10.39 5.02
CA THR A 134 6.12 -9.13 5.70
C THR A 134 5.06 -8.07 5.49
N TYR A 135 4.96 -7.11 6.41
CA TYR A 135 3.97 -6.04 6.37
C TYR A 135 4.64 -4.67 6.33
N THR A 136 4.21 -3.84 5.38
CA THR A 136 4.54 -2.40 5.34
C THR A 136 3.26 -1.61 5.49
N ALA A 137 3.20 -0.73 6.49
CA ALA A 137 2.00 -0.01 6.88
C ALA A 137 2.25 1.49 6.99
N VAL A 138 1.27 2.30 6.57
CA VAL A 138 1.29 3.76 6.79
C VAL A 138 0.34 4.11 7.92
N TRP A 139 0.86 4.75 8.95
CA TRP A 139 0.14 5.12 10.16
C TRP A 139 -0.19 6.61 10.14
N VAL A 140 -1.41 6.94 10.54
CA VAL A 140 -1.93 8.31 10.67
C VAL A 140 -2.63 8.47 12.00
N LYS A 141 -2.88 9.72 12.42
CA LYS A 141 -3.72 9.97 13.59
C LYS A 141 -5.12 9.37 13.39
N ASP A 142 -5.63 8.69 14.40
CA ASP A 142 -7.01 8.22 14.37
C ASP A 142 -7.97 9.42 14.43
N ASP A 143 -8.89 9.46 13.47
CA ASP A 143 -9.91 10.50 13.29
C ASP A 143 -11.25 10.13 13.93
N GLY A 144 -11.34 8.99 14.63
CA GLY A 144 -12.55 8.49 15.27
C GLY A 144 -13.49 7.73 14.32
N SER A 145 -13.14 7.58 13.03
CA SER A 145 -13.88 6.71 12.13
C SER A 145 -13.82 5.25 12.58
N MET A 146 -14.88 4.48 12.31
CA MET A 146 -14.87 3.06 12.65
C MET A 146 -14.10 2.28 11.60
N TRP A 147 -13.00 1.64 12.00
CA TRP A 147 -12.16 0.84 11.11
C TRP A 147 -11.76 -0.49 11.75
N ARG A 148 -11.30 -1.44 10.93
CA ARG A 148 -10.71 -2.73 11.34
C ARG A 148 -9.53 -3.07 10.44
N GLU A 149 -8.49 -3.67 10.98
CA GLU A 149 -7.40 -4.27 10.20
C GLU A 149 -7.35 -5.77 10.49
N PHE A 150 -7.09 -6.57 9.45
CA PHE A 150 -6.75 -7.98 9.60
C PHE A 150 -5.60 -8.34 8.65
N THR A 151 -4.65 -9.11 9.16
CA THR A 151 -3.45 -9.60 8.47
C THR A 151 -3.31 -11.10 8.62
N ASP A 152 -2.33 -11.69 7.92
CA ASP A 152 -2.01 -13.12 7.90
C ASP A 152 -3.20 -14.03 7.57
N MET A 153 -4.15 -13.51 6.79
CA MET A 153 -5.32 -14.29 6.39
C MET A 153 -4.99 -15.18 5.19
N SER A 154 -5.55 -16.39 5.17
CA SER A 154 -5.70 -17.16 3.93
C SER A 154 -6.81 -16.58 3.05
N SER A 155 -6.94 -17.05 1.81
CA SER A 155 -8.07 -16.67 0.94
C SER A 155 -9.44 -16.97 1.57
N ALA A 156 -9.60 -18.16 2.16
CA ALA A 156 -10.82 -18.53 2.89
C ALA A 156 -11.03 -17.66 4.13
N GLY A 157 -9.95 -17.34 4.86
CA GLY A 157 -9.99 -16.42 6.00
C GLY A 157 -10.45 -15.02 5.61
N TYR A 158 -9.92 -14.48 4.51
CA TYR A 158 -10.35 -13.21 3.94
C TYR A 158 -11.83 -13.25 3.54
N GLN A 159 -12.27 -14.28 2.82
CA GLN A 159 -13.66 -14.39 2.36
C GLN A 159 -14.66 -14.45 3.54
N ASN A 160 -14.34 -15.20 4.59
CA ASN A 160 -15.15 -15.27 5.81
C ASN A 160 -15.24 -13.91 6.52
N ARG A 161 -14.11 -13.19 6.61
CA ARG A 161 -14.08 -11.83 7.17
C ARG A 161 -14.90 -10.87 6.34
N PHE A 162 -14.77 -10.89 5.01
CA PHE A 162 -15.55 -10.04 4.12
C PHE A 162 -17.05 -10.23 4.34
N ASN A 163 -17.54 -11.47 4.33
CA ASN A 163 -18.95 -11.77 4.55
C ASN A 163 -19.42 -11.24 5.91
N THR A 164 -18.66 -11.52 6.99
CA THR A 164 -19.00 -11.10 8.36
C THR A 164 -19.02 -9.57 8.54
N LEU A 165 -18.05 -8.87 7.95
CA LEU A 165 -17.88 -7.43 8.12
C LEU A 165 -18.86 -6.65 7.26
N LYS A 166 -19.17 -7.14 6.06
CA LYS A 166 -20.18 -6.54 5.18
C LYS A 166 -21.55 -6.48 5.87
N ASP A 167 -21.96 -7.56 6.53
CA ASP A 167 -23.22 -7.61 7.30
C ASP A 167 -23.25 -6.62 8.47
N ARG A 168 -22.08 -6.11 8.88
CA ARG A 168 -21.91 -5.11 9.94
C ARG A 168 -21.65 -3.69 9.41
N GLY A 169 -21.78 -3.49 8.10
CA GLY A 169 -21.59 -2.19 7.43
C GLY A 169 -20.13 -1.80 7.18
N PHE A 170 -19.19 -2.74 7.28
CA PHE A 170 -17.77 -2.50 6.99
C PHE A 170 -17.43 -2.97 5.57
N LEU A 171 -16.76 -2.11 4.80
CA LEU A 171 -16.25 -2.42 3.46
C LEU A 171 -14.71 -2.36 3.44
N PRO A 172 -14.04 -3.23 2.67
CA PRO A 172 -12.59 -3.14 2.51
C PRO A 172 -12.24 -1.84 1.77
N VAL A 173 -11.34 -1.06 2.37
CA VAL A 173 -10.80 0.19 1.79
C VAL A 173 -9.35 0.05 1.37
N LYS A 174 -8.65 -0.97 1.90
CA LYS A 174 -7.34 -1.45 1.45
C LYS A 174 -7.32 -2.97 1.51
N LEU A 175 -6.69 -3.57 0.51
CA LEU A 175 -6.52 -5.01 0.39
C LEU A 175 -5.25 -5.24 -0.41
N ASP A 176 -4.40 -6.13 0.08
CA ASP A 176 -3.22 -6.59 -0.62
C ASP A 176 -3.01 -8.08 -0.35
N VAL A 177 -2.37 -8.75 -1.30
CA VAL A 177 -2.08 -10.18 -1.23
C VAL A 177 -0.73 -10.46 -1.87
N GLU A 178 0.08 -11.26 -1.17
CA GLU A 178 1.34 -11.79 -1.68
C GLU A 178 1.50 -13.22 -1.15
N GLU A 179 1.96 -14.15 -2.00
CA GLU A 179 2.17 -15.57 -1.62
C GLU A 179 0.95 -16.23 -0.93
N GLY A 180 -0.27 -15.80 -1.30
CA GLY A 180 -1.53 -16.32 -0.74
C GLY A 180 -1.88 -15.81 0.66
N ARG A 181 -1.12 -14.84 1.19
CA ARG A 181 -1.37 -14.15 2.46
C ARG A 181 -2.00 -12.80 2.22
N TYR A 182 -3.09 -12.54 2.94
CA TYR A 182 -3.93 -11.36 2.76
C TYR A 182 -3.78 -10.41 3.94
N GLY A 183 -3.63 -9.13 3.62
CA GLY A 183 -3.71 -8.01 4.56
C GLY A 183 -4.75 -7.00 4.09
N ALA A 184 -5.59 -6.51 4.98
CA ALA A 184 -6.64 -5.58 4.60
C ALA A 184 -7.08 -4.64 5.75
N ILE A 185 -7.58 -3.48 5.34
CA ILE A 185 -8.20 -2.48 6.20
C ILE A 185 -9.65 -2.30 5.73
N TRP A 186 -10.57 -2.33 6.67
CA TRP A 186 -11.99 -2.06 6.47
C TRP A 186 -12.37 -0.77 7.16
N ALA A 187 -13.24 0.00 6.53
CA ALA A 187 -13.88 1.16 7.14
C ALA A 187 -15.40 0.97 7.10
N ARG A 188 -16.09 1.51 8.10
CA ARG A 188 -17.55 1.53 8.11
C ARG A 188 -18.03 2.67 7.21
N SER A 189 -18.95 2.34 6.30
CA SER A 189 -19.69 3.32 5.49
C SER A 189 -20.89 3.87 6.25
#